data_AF-A0A356R3F9-F1
#
_entry.id   AF-A0A356R3F9-F1
#
_cell.length_a   1.000
_cell.length_b   1.000
_cell.length_c   1.000
_cell.angle_alpha   90.00
_cell.angle_beta   90.00
_cell.angle_gamma   90.00
#
_symmetry.space_group_name_H-M   'P 1'
#
loop_
_entity.id
_entity.type
_entity.pdbx_description
1 polymer ?
#
loop_
_entity_poly.entity_id
_entity_poly.type
_entity_poly.pdbx_seq_one_letter_code
_entity_poly.pdbx_strand_id
1 'polypeptide(L)'
;MSSLPGTTDDKWVIYWEREYSTAFAPERLKLDFHPHRPLMTNMPLPEQRELAASGYKVIPDDCGPVRAVGQYGWVIRSPADCRFRRKGTGFEWQSPPILPEERLLGYKSFSGMYVDTILNSGFPKLYCGIRFYYPKQVGMMMKDLPNHFYYFSNRTFSIWEGIKTQEYKLTPNPYDFLPDHDAFVTNFLLQLDPSPDKTTTILRGDPIGVVFPVMLPKHFTLEELKHPPGKL
;
A
#
# COMPACT_ATOMS: atom_id res chain seq x y z
N MET A 1 -23.02 -16.53 34.49
CA MET A 1 -22.96 -15.06 34.40
C MET A 1 -21.49 -14.68 34.59
N SER A 2 -20.71 -14.63 33.51
CA SER A 2 -20.56 -13.50 32.57
C SER A 2 -19.52 -12.47 33.05
N SER A 3 -18.24 -12.81 32.94
CA SER A 3 -17.27 -11.80 32.53
C SER A 3 -17.40 -11.66 31.01
N LEU A 4 -17.95 -10.54 30.57
CA LEU A 4 -17.88 -10.15 29.16
C LEU A 4 -16.40 -9.96 28.80
N PRO A 5 -15.93 -10.44 27.63
CA PRO A 5 -14.57 -10.20 27.18
C PRO A 5 -14.42 -8.71 26.89
N GLY A 6 -13.72 -8.04 27.79
CA GLY A 6 -13.32 -6.64 27.70
C GLY A 6 -11.86 -6.47 28.14
N THR A 7 -11.02 -7.47 27.86
CA THR A 7 -9.56 -7.29 27.92
C THR A 7 -9.11 -6.72 26.59
N THR A 8 -8.09 -5.87 26.65
CA THR A 8 -7.49 -5.04 25.59
C THR A 8 -6.87 -5.80 24.40
N ASP A 9 -7.40 -6.97 24.03
CA ASP A 9 -6.83 -7.97 23.10
C ASP A 9 -7.27 -7.87 21.62
N ASP A 10 -8.00 -6.82 21.24
CA ASP A 10 -8.58 -6.72 19.89
C ASP A 10 -7.82 -5.82 18.92
N LYS A 11 -6.66 -5.29 19.31
CA LYS A 11 -5.92 -4.31 18.52
C LYS A 11 -4.50 -4.77 18.19
N TRP A 12 -4.20 -4.88 16.90
CA TRP A 12 -2.86 -5.15 16.40
C TRP A 12 -2.16 -3.86 15.98
N VAL A 13 -0.94 -3.69 16.47
CA VAL A 13 -0.08 -2.56 16.11
C VAL A 13 0.86 -3.01 15.00
N ILE A 14 0.75 -2.34 13.87
CA ILE A 14 1.71 -2.41 12.76
C ILE A 14 2.63 -1.20 12.93
N TYR A 15 3.94 -1.45 12.96
CA TYR A 15 4.92 -0.37 12.96
C TYR A 15 5.42 -0.09 11.55
N TRP A 16 5.90 1.12 11.33
CA TRP A 16 6.63 1.44 10.10
C TRP A 16 7.80 2.36 10.40
N GLU A 17 8.79 2.35 9.53
CA GLU A 17 9.88 3.31 9.53
C GLU A 17 10.37 3.59 8.11
N ARG A 18 11.17 4.64 7.97
CA ARG A 18 11.78 5.01 6.69
C ARG A 18 13.06 4.22 6.47
N GLU A 19 13.15 3.57 5.32
CA GLU A 19 14.44 3.11 4.79
C GLU A 19 15.21 4.26 4.13
N TYR A 20 14.48 5.18 3.49
CA TYR A 20 15.06 6.33 2.79
C TYR A 20 14.57 7.64 3.40
N SER A 21 15.45 8.62 3.57
CA SER A 21 15.08 9.96 4.08
C SER A 21 14.08 10.69 3.18
N THR A 22 14.04 10.33 1.89
CA THR A 22 13.12 10.87 0.88
C THR A 22 11.72 10.27 0.95
N ALA A 23 11.53 9.17 1.69
CA ALA A 23 10.27 8.45 1.78
C ALA A 23 9.20 9.22 2.56
N PHE A 24 7.97 9.18 2.04
CA PHE A 24 6.81 9.77 2.69
C PHE A 24 6.20 8.81 3.69
N ALA A 25 5.76 9.35 4.83
CA ALA A 25 5.01 8.58 5.81
C ALA A 25 3.77 7.94 5.14
N PRO A 26 3.42 6.69 5.46
CA PRO A 26 2.17 6.10 4.99
C PRO A 26 0.97 6.90 5.53
N GLU A 27 0.06 7.27 4.65
CA GLU A 27 -1.13 8.06 5.00
C GLU A 27 -2.37 7.19 4.95
N ARG A 28 -3.36 7.43 5.81
CA ARG A 28 -4.65 6.74 5.71
C ARG A 28 -5.27 6.95 4.33
N LEU A 29 -5.75 5.87 3.72
CA LEU A 29 -6.52 5.96 2.48
C LEU A 29 -7.85 6.68 2.76
N LYS A 30 -7.91 7.96 2.41
CA LYS A 30 -9.15 8.72 2.43
C LYS A 30 -9.88 8.47 1.12
N LEU A 31 -10.91 7.62 1.17
CA LEU A 31 -11.86 7.53 0.08
C LEU A 31 -12.90 8.63 0.26
N ASP A 32 -13.22 9.34 -0.82
CA ASP A 32 -14.38 10.24 -0.84
C ASP A 32 -15.64 9.38 -0.86
N PHE A 33 -16.26 9.23 0.30
CA PHE A 33 -17.55 8.58 0.48
C PHE A 33 -18.62 9.62 0.18
N HIS A 34 -19.36 9.46 -0.92
CA HIS A 34 -20.23 10.52 -1.40
C HIS A 34 -21.39 10.73 -0.40
N PRO A 35 -21.48 11.90 0.29
CA PRO A 35 -22.28 12.04 1.51
C PRO A 35 -23.80 12.09 1.26
N HIS A 36 -24.24 12.14 0.00
CA HIS A 36 -25.65 12.33 -0.37
C HIS A 36 -26.39 11.02 -0.69
N ARG A 37 -25.83 9.85 -0.35
CA ARG A 37 -26.56 8.60 -0.54
C ARG A 37 -27.44 8.25 0.66
N PRO A 38 -28.72 7.93 0.44
CA PRO A 38 -29.56 7.42 1.51
C PRO A 38 -29.01 6.08 1.99
N LEU A 39 -28.65 6.01 3.27
CA LEU A 39 -28.35 4.74 3.93
C LEU A 39 -29.61 3.87 3.88
N MET A 40 -29.55 2.74 3.17
CA MET A 40 -30.69 1.81 3.05
C MET A 40 -31.06 1.14 4.39
N THR A 41 -30.21 1.26 5.41
CA THR A 41 -30.36 0.64 6.73
C THR A 41 -31.70 0.94 7.40
N ASN A 42 -32.35 2.07 7.09
CA ASN A 42 -33.64 2.48 7.65
C ASN A 42 -34.76 2.61 6.61
N MET A 43 -34.55 2.12 5.39
CA MET A 43 -35.51 2.24 4.29
C MET A 43 -36.45 1.01 4.25
N PRO A 44 -37.77 1.16 4.10
CA PRO A 44 -38.68 0.05 3.86
C PRO A 44 -38.27 -0.78 2.64
N LEU A 45 -38.46 -2.11 2.70
CA LEU A 45 -38.06 -3.03 1.62
C LEU A 45 -38.62 -2.67 0.22
N PRO A 46 -39.87 -2.17 0.07
CA PRO A 46 -40.38 -1.71 -1.23
C PRO A 46 -39.57 -0.54 -1.82
N GLU A 47 -39.20 0.43 -0.99
CA GLU A 47 -38.42 1.60 -1.40
C GLU A 47 -36.98 1.21 -1.76
N GLN A 48 -36.38 0.26 -1.04
CA GLN A 48 -35.06 -0.28 -1.39
C GLN A 48 -35.08 -0.94 -2.78
N ARG A 49 -36.14 -1.68 -3.09
CA ARG A 49 -36.31 -2.35 -4.39
C ARG A 49 -36.52 -1.35 -5.52
N GLU A 50 -37.32 -0.31 -5.28
CA GLU A 50 -37.56 0.77 -6.24
C GLU A 50 -36.28 1.56 -6.51
N LEU A 51 -35.52 1.91 -5.47
CA LEU A 51 -34.22 2.58 -5.60
C LEU A 51 -33.19 1.71 -6.35
N ALA A 52 -33.16 0.40 -6.09
CA ALA A 52 -32.29 -0.52 -6.82
C ALA A 52 -32.72 -0.66 -8.29
N ALA A 53 -34.02 -0.71 -8.57
CA ALA A 53 -34.58 -0.82 -9.92
C ALA A 53 -34.43 0.48 -10.72
N SER A 54 -34.44 1.65 -10.07
CA SER A 54 -34.23 2.95 -10.73
C SER A 54 -32.80 3.13 -11.24
N GLY A 55 -31.87 2.25 -10.84
CA GLY A 55 -30.49 2.25 -11.30
C GLY A 55 -29.73 3.49 -10.85
N TYR A 56 -29.13 3.43 -9.67
CA TYR A 56 -28.13 4.42 -9.29
C TYR A 56 -26.74 3.97 -9.78
N LYS A 57 -25.88 4.92 -10.16
CA LYS A 57 -24.48 4.63 -10.52
C LYS A 57 -23.80 3.94 -9.35
N VAL A 58 -23.54 2.63 -9.36
CA VAL A 58 -22.75 1.98 -8.31
C VAL A 58 -21.41 2.70 -8.22
N ILE A 59 -21.13 3.34 -7.09
CA ILE A 59 -19.83 3.92 -6.85
C ILE A 59 -19.07 2.97 -5.94
N PRO A 60 -17.74 2.92 -6.05
CA PRO A 60 -17.00 1.82 -5.43
C PRO A 60 -17.07 1.77 -3.90
N ASP A 61 -17.53 2.85 -3.26
CA ASP A 61 -17.75 2.95 -1.81
C ASP A 61 -18.89 2.04 -1.27
N ASP A 62 -19.72 1.51 -2.18
CA ASP A 62 -20.83 0.61 -1.87
C ASP A 62 -20.33 -0.81 -1.51
N CYS A 63 -19.05 -1.11 -1.78
CA CYS A 63 -18.45 -2.43 -1.62
C CYS A 63 -17.74 -2.58 -0.26
N GLY A 64 -18.15 -3.58 0.54
CA GLY A 64 -17.54 -3.87 1.86
C GLY A 64 -16.00 -3.97 1.85
N PRO A 65 -15.38 -4.68 0.90
CA PRO A 65 -13.93 -4.67 0.69
C PRO A 65 -13.31 -3.28 0.51
N VAL A 66 -13.96 -2.37 -0.24
CA VAL A 66 -13.45 -1.00 -0.45
C VAL A 66 -13.51 -0.20 0.86
N ARG A 67 -14.55 -0.39 1.67
CA ARG A 67 -14.65 0.20 3.01
C ARG A 67 -13.58 -0.33 3.95
N ALA A 68 -13.33 -1.64 3.95
CA ALA A 68 -12.27 -2.25 4.76
C ALA A 68 -10.88 -1.71 4.37
N VAL A 69 -10.58 -1.61 3.06
CA VAL A 69 -9.34 -1.02 2.57
C VAL A 69 -9.26 0.47 2.89
N GLY A 70 -10.36 1.22 2.82
CA GLY A 70 -10.41 2.63 3.26
C GLY A 70 -10.12 2.79 4.76
N GLN A 71 -10.63 1.89 5.58
CA GLN A 71 -10.45 1.96 7.03
C GLN A 71 -9.04 1.54 7.48
N TYR A 72 -8.48 0.49 6.88
CA TYR A 72 -7.25 -0.13 7.34
C TYR A 72 -6.06 0.07 6.40
N GLY A 73 -6.28 0.60 5.20
CA GLY A 73 -5.24 0.80 4.21
C GLY A 73 -4.47 2.11 4.38
N TRP A 74 -3.20 2.03 3.98
CA TRP A 74 -2.28 3.14 3.95
C TRP A 74 -1.75 3.34 2.54
N VAL A 75 -1.86 4.57 2.05
CA VAL A 75 -1.33 5.01 0.77
C VAL A 75 0.18 5.13 0.90
N ILE A 76 0.88 4.48 -0.03
CA ILE A 76 2.33 4.60 -0.20
C ILE A 76 2.59 5.51 -1.39
N ARG A 77 3.48 6.47 -1.21
CA ARG A 77 3.80 7.51 -2.20
C ARG A 77 5.20 7.33 -2.76
N SER A 78 5.42 7.85 -3.97
CA SER A 78 6.72 7.82 -4.60
C SER A 78 7.72 8.68 -3.83
N PRO A 79 8.92 8.17 -3.49
CA PRO A 79 9.97 8.96 -2.85
C PRO A 79 10.70 9.89 -3.82
N ALA A 80 10.59 9.65 -5.14
CA ALA A 80 11.36 10.36 -6.16
C ALA A 80 10.59 10.50 -7.48
N ASP A 81 11.05 11.44 -8.31
CA ASP A 81 10.60 11.59 -9.70
C ASP A 81 11.16 10.46 -10.55
N CYS A 82 10.29 9.75 -11.25
CA CYS A 82 10.62 8.62 -12.09
C CYS A 82 9.91 8.74 -13.44
N ARG A 83 10.59 8.35 -14.51
CA ARG A 83 10.00 8.18 -15.84
C ARG A 83 10.27 6.79 -16.36
N PHE A 84 9.27 6.20 -17.03
CA PHE A 84 9.34 4.85 -17.58
C PHE A 84 8.74 4.85 -18.99
N ARG A 85 9.30 4.04 -19.88
CA ARG A 85 8.67 3.74 -21.17
C ARG A 85 8.94 2.29 -21.54
N ARG A 86 8.01 1.65 -22.25
CA ARG A 86 8.29 0.34 -22.84
C ARG A 86 9.34 0.49 -23.94
N LYS A 87 10.21 -0.50 -24.07
CA LYS A 87 11.17 -0.61 -25.18
C LYS A 87 11.35 -2.07 -25.55
N GLY A 88 10.82 -2.48 -26.70
CA GLY A 88 10.79 -3.88 -27.10
C GLY A 88 10.05 -4.74 -26.08
N THR A 89 10.68 -5.83 -25.62
CA THR A 89 10.13 -6.72 -24.58
C THR A 89 10.39 -6.23 -23.15
N GLY A 90 11.13 -5.14 -22.97
CA GLY A 90 11.49 -4.58 -21.67
C GLY A 90 10.96 -3.16 -21.45
N PHE A 91 11.65 -2.43 -20.58
CA PHE A 91 11.39 -1.02 -20.31
C PHE A 91 12.69 -0.26 -20.15
N GLU A 92 12.64 1.03 -20.40
CA GLU A 92 13.66 1.98 -20.00
C GLU A 92 13.11 2.86 -18.88
N TRP A 93 14.00 3.27 -17.99
CA TRP A 93 13.65 4.16 -16.90
C TRP A 93 14.67 5.26 -16.71
N GLN A 94 14.20 6.34 -16.08
CA GLN A 94 15.01 7.42 -15.57
C GLN A 94 14.54 7.68 -14.14
N SER A 95 15.43 7.47 -13.17
CA SER A 95 15.22 7.80 -11.77
C SER A 95 16.52 8.34 -11.18
N PRO A 96 16.48 9.20 -10.15
CA PRO A 96 17.70 9.57 -9.43
C PRO A 96 18.29 8.34 -8.71
N PRO A 97 19.60 8.36 -8.40
CA PRO A 97 20.19 7.39 -7.49
C PRO A 97 19.67 7.61 -6.06
N ILE A 98 19.71 6.55 -5.26
CA ILE A 98 19.52 6.63 -3.80
C ILE A 98 20.90 6.89 -3.19
N LEU A 99 21.11 8.10 -2.69
CA LEU A 99 22.40 8.52 -2.14
C LEU A 99 22.69 7.77 -0.82
N PRO A 100 23.96 7.50 -0.48
CA PRO A 100 24.31 6.80 0.76
C PRO A 100 23.72 7.45 2.02
N GLU A 101 23.74 8.78 2.10
CA GLU A 101 23.18 9.59 3.19
C GLU A 101 21.66 9.52 3.28
N GLU A 102 20.98 9.14 2.19
CA GLU A 102 19.54 8.94 2.19
C GLU A 102 19.16 7.60 2.83
N ARG A 103 20.09 6.66 3.01
CA ARG A 103 19.82 5.29 3.49
C ARG A 103 19.88 5.22 5.01
N LEU A 104 18.72 5.33 5.66
CA LEU A 104 18.62 5.41 7.11
C LEU A 104 18.90 4.07 7.82
N LEU A 105 18.50 2.95 7.21
CA LEU A 105 18.63 1.63 7.83
C LEU A 105 19.84 0.82 7.35
N GLY A 106 20.71 1.42 6.52
CA GLY A 106 21.97 0.78 6.11
C GLY A 106 21.86 -0.56 5.36
N TYR A 107 20.66 -0.97 4.92
CA TYR A 107 20.48 -2.27 4.29
C TYR A 107 21.23 -2.36 2.96
N LYS A 108 22.00 -3.45 2.82
CA LYS A 108 22.84 -3.77 1.65
C LYS A 108 22.06 -4.41 0.50
N SER A 109 20.74 -4.58 0.63
CA SER A 109 19.91 -5.32 -0.32
C SER A 109 19.27 -4.40 -1.36
N PHE A 110 19.94 -4.32 -2.51
CA PHE A 110 19.38 -4.20 -3.87
C PHE A 110 18.60 -2.93 -4.25
N SER A 111 19.33 -1.86 -4.55
CA SER A 111 19.47 -1.20 -5.87
C SER A 111 20.05 0.20 -5.60
N GLY A 112 20.98 0.69 -6.43
CA GLY A 112 21.50 2.06 -6.29
C GLY A 112 20.48 3.15 -6.67
N MET A 113 19.25 2.74 -7.04
CA MET A 113 18.27 3.54 -7.78
C MET A 113 16.88 3.27 -7.21
N TYR A 114 16.00 4.27 -7.24
CA TYR A 114 14.59 4.11 -6.84
C TYR A 114 13.80 3.16 -7.77
N VAL A 115 14.34 2.86 -8.95
CA VAL A 115 13.76 1.93 -9.91
C VAL A 115 14.79 0.87 -10.27
N ASP A 116 14.37 -0.39 -10.23
CA ASP A 116 15.15 -1.53 -10.73
C ASP A 116 14.23 -2.53 -11.45
N THR A 117 14.82 -3.56 -12.05
CA THR A 117 14.10 -4.65 -12.70
C THR A 117 14.27 -5.93 -11.87
N ILE A 118 13.21 -6.73 -11.73
CA ILE A 118 13.37 -8.11 -11.25
C ILE A 118 13.65 -9.00 -12.45
N LEU A 119 14.84 -9.60 -12.55
CA LEU A 119 15.13 -10.77 -13.39
C LEU A 119 14.59 -10.71 -14.84
N ASN A 120 14.66 -9.54 -15.50
CA ASN A 120 14.10 -9.31 -16.84
C ASN A 120 12.58 -9.59 -16.97
N SER A 121 11.83 -9.48 -15.87
CA SER A 121 10.39 -9.74 -15.82
C SER A 121 9.55 -8.84 -16.73
N GLY A 122 10.10 -7.73 -17.22
CA GLY A 122 9.36 -6.73 -17.98
C GLY A 122 8.53 -5.77 -17.11
N PHE A 123 8.63 -5.89 -15.77
CA PHE A 123 7.95 -5.02 -14.81
C PHE A 123 8.96 -4.18 -14.02
N PRO A 124 8.86 -2.84 -14.06
CA PRO A 124 9.62 -1.98 -13.17
C PRO A 124 9.26 -2.25 -11.71
N LYS A 125 10.28 -2.35 -10.86
CA LYS A 125 10.13 -2.37 -9.41
C LYS A 125 10.47 -0.98 -8.87
N LEU A 126 9.46 -0.30 -8.33
CA LEU A 126 9.60 1.00 -7.67
C LEU A 126 9.81 0.80 -6.16
N TYR A 127 10.94 1.28 -5.66
CA TYR A 127 11.29 1.24 -4.24
C TYR A 127 10.74 2.47 -3.54
N CYS A 128 9.82 2.27 -2.59
CA CYS A 128 9.14 3.38 -1.92
C CYS A 128 9.79 3.81 -0.60
N GLY A 129 10.77 3.05 -0.12
CA GLY A 129 11.58 3.44 1.05
C GLY A 129 10.85 3.38 2.39
N ILE A 130 9.78 2.59 2.49
CA ILE A 130 9.10 2.32 3.76
C ILE A 130 9.25 0.85 4.10
N ARG A 131 9.58 0.59 5.36
CA ARG A 131 9.57 -0.75 5.95
C ARG A 131 8.44 -0.84 6.97
N PHE A 132 7.67 -1.90 6.89
CA PHE A 132 6.64 -2.24 7.86
C PHE A 132 7.09 -3.39 8.75
N TYR A 133 6.69 -3.34 10.01
CA TYR A 133 6.77 -4.41 10.98
C TYR A 133 5.37 -4.81 11.42
N TYR A 134 4.99 -6.05 11.18
CA TYR A 134 3.62 -6.53 11.41
C TYR A 134 3.63 -7.84 12.21
N PRO A 135 2.64 -8.09 13.08
CA PRO A 135 2.57 -9.35 13.82
C PRO A 135 2.62 -10.55 12.88
N LYS A 136 3.32 -11.61 13.29
CA LYS A 136 3.53 -12.82 12.49
C LYS A 136 2.25 -13.46 11.93
N GLN A 137 1.15 -13.29 12.63
CA GLN A 137 -0.15 -13.84 12.27
C GLN A 137 -0.89 -12.99 11.21
N VAL A 138 -0.35 -11.85 10.79
CA VAL A 138 -0.91 -10.96 9.76
C VAL A 138 -0.29 -11.25 8.40
N GLY A 139 -1.13 -11.36 7.36
CA GLY A 139 -0.68 -11.16 5.98
C GLY A 139 -0.75 -9.67 5.60
N MET A 140 0.23 -9.16 4.86
CA MET A 140 0.20 -7.79 4.35
C MET A 140 -0.07 -7.80 2.84
N MET A 141 -1.12 -7.12 2.40
CA MET A 141 -1.44 -7.01 0.97
C MET A 141 -1.00 -5.68 0.41
N MET A 142 -0.38 -5.74 -0.77
CA MET A 142 -0.06 -4.60 -1.61
C MET A 142 -1.03 -4.61 -2.79
N LYS A 143 -1.77 -3.52 -2.96
CA LYS A 143 -2.81 -3.41 -3.99
C LYS A 143 -2.68 -2.10 -4.75
N ASP A 144 -3.22 -2.09 -5.97
CA ASP A 144 -3.44 -0.84 -6.68
C ASP A 144 -4.37 0.10 -5.90
N LEU A 145 -4.26 1.40 -6.18
CA LEU A 145 -5.16 2.40 -5.61
C LEU A 145 -6.60 2.08 -6.04
N PRO A 146 -7.52 1.87 -5.09
CA PRO A 146 -8.93 1.71 -5.42
C PRO A 146 -9.40 2.92 -6.22
N ASN A 147 -10.10 2.66 -7.32
CA ASN A 147 -10.79 3.69 -8.11
C ASN A 147 -9.86 4.72 -8.75
N HIS A 148 -8.59 4.39 -8.93
CA HIS A 148 -7.64 5.33 -9.53
C HIS A 148 -8.07 5.82 -10.91
N PHE A 149 -8.86 5.05 -11.66
CA PHE A 149 -9.40 5.46 -12.95
C PHE A 149 -10.31 6.71 -12.88
N TYR A 150 -10.94 7.00 -11.73
CA TYR A 150 -11.71 8.23 -11.53
C TYR A 150 -10.85 9.43 -11.13
N TYR A 151 -9.79 9.21 -10.34
CA TYR A 151 -9.00 10.28 -9.74
C TYR A 151 -7.66 10.55 -10.44
N PHE A 152 -7.18 9.56 -11.19
CA PHE A 152 -5.89 9.53 -11.88
C PHE A 152 -6.09 8.95 -13.29
N SER A 153 -7.00 9.55 -14.07
CA SER A 153 -7.33 9.08 -15.43
C SER A 153 -6.12 9.01 -16.38
N ASN A 154 -5.07 9.79 -16.08
CA ASN A 154 -3.84 9.82 -16.85
C ASN A 154 -2.78 8.81 -16.36
N ARG A 155 -3.08 8.03 -15.31
CA ARG A 155 -2.19 7.00 -14.80
C ARG A 155 -2.00 5.92 -15.86
N THR A 156 -0.74 5.60 -16.15
CA THR A 156 -0.34 4.70 -17.25
C THR A 156 0.24 3.39 -16.75
N PHE A 157 -0.07 3.03 -15.52
CA PHE A 157 0.39 1.81 -14.89
C PHE A 157 -0.63 1.31 -13.88
N SER A 158 -0.71 0.00 -13.74
CA SER A 158 -1.30 -0.66 -12.59
C SER A 158 -0.21 -1.27 -11.71
N ILE A 159 -0.58 -1.69 -10.50
CA ILE A 159 0.31 -2.46 -9.63
C ILE A 159 0.08 -3.95 -9.86
N TRP A 160 1.15 -4.72 -9.97
CA TRP A 160 1.07 -6.16 -9.78
C TRP A 160 0.80 -6.44 -8.30
N GLU A 161 -0.45 -6.77 -8.00
CA GLU A 161 -0.93 -6.98 -6.64
C GLU A 161 -0.37 -8.28 -6.03
N GLY A 162 -0.15 -8.29 -4.72
CA GLY A 162 0.38 -9.46 -4.06
C GLY A 162 0.26 -9.40 -2.55
N ILE A 163 0.33 -10.58 -1.93
CA ILE A 163 0.32 -10.74 -0.48
C ILE A 163 1.73 -11.13 -0.04
N LYS A 164 2.26 -10.40 0.94
CA LYS A 164 3.46 -10.81 1.68
C LYS A 164 3.01 -11.75 2.80
N THR A 165 3.36 -13.02 2.63
CA THR A 165 3.15 -14.07 3.64
C THR A 165 4.48 -14.46 4.27
N GLN A 166 4.41 -15.28 5.32
CA GLN A 166 5.58 -15.68 6.07
C GLN A 166 6.60 -16.51 5.31
N GLU A 167 6.12 -17.33 4.37
CA GLU A 167 6.93 -18.31 3.65
C GLU A 167 7.91 -17.68 2.65
N TYR A 168 7.65 -16.45 2.20
CA TYR A 168 8.43 -15.77 1.15
C TYR A 168 9.19 -14.54 1.65
N LYS A 169 9.53 -14.52 2.95
CA LYS A 169 10.26 -13.41 3.56
C LYS A 169 11.73 -13.41 3.16
N LEU A 170 12.16 -12.27 2.64
CA LEU A 170 13.58 -11.97 2.41
C LEU A 170 14.06 -10.76 3.24
N THR A 171 13.14 -10.02 3.85
CA THR A 171 13.46 -8.86 4.69
C THR A 171 13.56 -9.31 6.15
N PRO A 172 14.75 -9.32 6.76
CA PRO A 172 14.87 -9.67 8.17
C PRO A 172 14.36 -8.52 9.05
N ASN A 173 13.76 -8.87 10.18
CA ASN A 173 13.48 -7.94 11.27
C ASN A 173 14.76 -7.79 12.12
N PRO A 174 15.41 -6.61 12.16
CA PRO A 174 16.66 -6.42 12.91
C PRO A 174 16.41 -6.14 14.41
N TYR A 175 15.16 -6.03 14.85
CA TYR A 175 14.82 -5.56 16.18
C TYR A 175 14.43 -6.70 17.12
N ASP A 176 15.32 -7.01 18.07
CA ASP A 176 15.08 -8.00 19.12
C ASP A 176 13.88 -7.64 20.01
N PHE A 177 13.52 -6.35 20.11
CA PHE A 177 12.37 -5.90 20.90
C PHE A 177 11.01 -6.07 20.20
N LEU A 178 11.00 -6.51 18.95
CA LEU A 178 9.81 -6.92 18.21
C LEU A 178 9.90 -8.39 17.77
N PRO A 179 10.07 -9.35 18.71
CA PRO A 179 10.40 -10.73 18.37
C PRO A 179 9.25 -11.45 17.63
N ASP A 180 8.02 -10.98 17.79
CA ASP A 180 6.81 -11.53 17.17
C ASP A 180 6.34 -10.74 15.94
N HIS A 181 7.15 -9.80 15.47
CA HIS A 181 6.89 -9.07 14.23
C HIS A 181 7.78 -9.54 13.09
N ASP A 182 7.18 -9.54 11.92
CA ASP A 182 7.81 -9.72 10.64
C ASP A 182 8.05 -8.39 9.96
N ALA A 183 9.06 -8.32 9.10
CA ALA A 183 9.38 -7.13 8.35
C ALA A 183 9.14 -7.30 6.85
N PHE A 184 8.72 -6.23 6.17
CA PHE A 184 8.82 -6.15 4.71
C PHE A 184 9.01 -4.71 4.24
N VAL A 185 9.69 -4.55 3.10
CA VAL A 185 9.88 -3.27 2.42
C VAL A 185 8.82 -3.09 1.34
N THR A 186 8.17 -1.93 1.30
CA THR A 186 7.22 -1.59 0.24
C THR A 186 7.93 -1.30 -1.07
N ASN A 187 7.94 -2.31 -1.93
CA ASN A 187 8.39 -2.20 -3.30
C ASN A 187 7.25 -2.63 -4.21
N PHE A 188 6.81 -1.75 -5.11
CA PHE A 188 5.71 -2.02 -6.02
C PHE A 188 6.24 -2.46 -7.37
N LEU A 189 5.71 -3.56 -7.89
CA LEU A 189 5.91 -3.95 -9.27
C LEU A 189 4.85 -3.25 -10.12
N LEU A 190 5.30 -2.51 -11.12
CA LEU A 190 4.45 -1.70 -11.97
C LEU A 190 4.17 -2.45 -13.28
N GLN A 191 2.91 -2.64 -13.60
CA GLN A 191 2.47 -3.10 -14.91
C GLN A 191 2.18 -1.87 -15.77
N LEU A 192 3.15 -1.50 -16.61
CA LEU A 192 3.02 -0.38 -17.53
C LEU A 192 1.98 -0.66 -18.62
N ASP A 193 1.26 0.38 -19.04
CA ASP A 193 0.41 0.40 -20.23
C ASP A 193 1.12 -0.30 -21.41
N PRO A 194 0.44 -1.21 -22.14
CA PRO A 194 1.06 -1.95 -23.24
C PRO A 194 1.46 -1.06 -24.44
N SER A 195 0.94 0.16 -24.52
CA SER A 195 1.20 1.08 -25.63
C SER A 195 2.69 1.47 -25.72
N PRO A 196 3.39 1.16 -26.83
CA PRO A 196 4.86 1.19 -26.90
C PRO A 196 5.51 2.58 -26.77
N ASP A 197 4.76 3.68 -26.91
CA ASP A 197 5.28 5.06 -26.85
C ASP A 197 4.76 5.88 -25.66
N LYS A 198 3.94 5.26 -24.80
CA LYS A 198 3.33 5.98 -23.68
C LYS A 198 4.32 6.03 -22.51
N THR A 199 4.87 7.21 -22.28
CA THR A 199 5.77 7.45 -21.14
C THR A 199 4.95 7.55 -19.86
N THR A 200 5.28 6.71 -18.88
CA THR A 200 4.79 6.82 -17.51
C THR A 200 5.66 7.81 -16.76
N THR A 201 5.06 8.86 -16.23
CA THR A 201 5.73 9.80 -15.32
C THR A 201 5.12 9.64 -13.94
N ILE A 202 5.97 9.43 -12.94
CA ILE A 202 5.62 9.39 -11.53
C ILE A 202 6.42 10.51 -10.87
N LEU A 203 5.74 11.47 -10.26
CA LEU A 203 6.37 12.53 -9.51
C LEU A 203 6.54 12.11 -8.05
N ARG A 204 7.52 12.70 -7.38
CA ARG A 204 7.71 12.59 -5.94
C ARG A 204 6.43 12.99 -5.23
N GLY A 205 5.96 12.14 -4.32
CA GLY A 205 4.72 12.30 -3.59
C GLY A 205 3.48 11.74 -4.30
N ASP A 206 3.57 11.33 -5.58
CA ASP A 206 2.44 10.69 -6.26
C ASP A 206 2.04 9.40 -5.54
N PRO A 207 0.74 9.12 -5.38
CA PRO A 207 0.29 7.91 -4.74
C PRO A 207 0.53 6.71 -5.67
N ILE A 208 1.26 5.73 -5.16
CA ILE A 208 1.63 4.54 -5.92
C ILE A 208 0.59 3.47 -5.70
N GLY A 209 0.41 3.01 -4.47
CA GLY A 209 -0.51 1.93 -4.14
C GLY A 209 -0.94 1.99 -2.70
N VAL A 210 -1.69 0.97 -2.28
CA VAL A 210 -2.12 0.81 -0.90
C VAL A 210 -1.52 -0.44 -0.28
N VAL A 211 -1.19 -0.34 0.99
CA VAL A 211 -0.83 -1.46 1.85
C VAL A 211 -1.90 -1.62 2.92
N PHE A 212 -2.39 -2.83 3.15
CA PHE A 212 -3.35 -3.09 4.23
C PHE A 212 -3.17 -4.51 4.78
N PRO A 213 -3.55 -4.73 6.05
CA PRO A 213 -3.50 -6.05 6.66
C PRO A 213 -4.66 -6.91 6.14
N VAL A 214 -4.37 -8.18 5.88
CA VAL A 214 -5.33 -9.20 5.44
C VAL A 214 -5.64 -10.09 6.64
N MET A 215 -6.67 -9.74 7.42
CA MET A 215 -7.35 -10.60 8.41
C MET A 215 -8.64 -9.91 8.94
N LEU A 216 -9.65 -10.71 9.30
CA LEU A 216 -10.91 -10.30 9.95
C LEU A 216 -10.98 -10.87 11.38
N PRO A 217 -11.68 -10.26 12.35
CA PRO A 217 -11.99 -8.84 12.53
C PRO A 217 -11.20 -8.32 13.74
N LYS A 218 -9.98 -7.80 13.52
CA LYS A 218 -9.20 -7.12 14.56
C LYS A 218 -9.05 -5.64 14.17
N HIS A 219 -8.96 -4.77 15.17
CA HIS A 219 -8.62 -3.37 14.93
C HIS A 219 -7.12 -3.25 14.66
N PHE A 220 -6.74 -2.40 13.71
CA PHE A 220 -5.33 -2.17 13.38
C PHE A 220 -4.95 -0.70 13.56
N THR A 221 -3.81 -0.45 14.19
CA THR A 221 -3.12 0.84 14.10
C THR A 221 -1.81 0.75 13.34
N LEU A 222 -1.45 1.89 12.76
CA LEU A 222 -0.14 2.12 12.19
C LEU A 222 0.59 3.14 13.04
N GLU A 223 1.79 2.81 13.47
CA GLU A 223 2.62 3.65 14.34
C GLU A 223 4.02 3.77 13.78
N GLU A 224 4.59 4.98 13.77
CA GLU A 224 6.00 5.16 13.40
C GLU A 224 6.86 4.52 14.50
N LEU A 225 7.81 3.67 14.10
CA LEU A 225 8.70 2.99 15.02
C LEU A 225 9.62 4.02 15.65
N LYS A 226 9.46 4.21 16.97
CA LYS A 226 10.36 5.07 17.74
C LYS A 226 11.52 4.20 18.20
N HIS A 227 12.71 4.44 17.67
CA HIS A 227 13.91 3.75 18.14
C HIS A 227 14.11 4.02 19.63
N PRO A 228 14.34 2.98 20.45
CA PRO A 228 14.86 3.18 21.79
C PRO A 228 16.17 3.98 21.70
N PRO A 229 16.43 4.94 22.61
CA PRO A 229 17.69 5.66 22.60
C PRO A 229 18.87 4.68 22.70
N GLY A 230 19.77 4.71 21.69
CA GLY A 230 21.09 4.07 21.76
C GLY A 230 21.27 2.69 21.10
N LYS A 231 20.38 2.23 20.21
CA LYS A 231 20.64 1.01 19.40
C LYS A 231 20.23 1.20 17.93
N LEU A 232 21.22 1.22 17.05
CA LEU A 232 21.15 0.85 15.63
C LEU A 232 21.89 -0.47 15.46
#